data_AF-A0A957QQW0-F1
#
_entry.id   AF-A0A957QQW0-F1
#
_cell.length_a   1.000
_cell.length_b   1.000
_cell.length_c   1.000
_cell.angle_alpha   90.00
_cell.angle_beta   90.00
_cell.angle_gamma   90.00
#
_symmetry.space_group_name_H-M   'P 1'
#
loop_
_entity.id
_entity.type
_entity.pdbx_description
1 polymer ?
#
loop_
_entity_poly.entity_id
_entity_poly.type
_entity_poly.pdbx_seq_one_letter_code
_entity_poly.pdbx_strand_id
1 'polypeptide(L)'
;MSETNHPGRSFPTLIREALNLIQKPAQLGEKSLLASPYFLASYFSGSERAADDRSRGRQLIALLQAAAEDLWPGQLPKNKDELLVAVAEERLASGNKGRRYRYLLLELRFFRHYILPRDHPRRVLDMQEFLNVSESRFFVHLEEAIEALAHYFLERVQPTFRLEKPTLAAQLFGRDSNLALLNDHLASGATVSLSGVGGIGKSTLGATVHRHWPGQMAFWYTFRPGLNDDLPSLLFSLGHFLQLYGAQHLWQQLHARAGEALDTNLALGLLREDLALLSAPPLLCFDEVDLLHTSERTPRRANHILVLEFLDTLRGLAPILFIGQRPLLDTDFQLSLKGLGEMDIRQMLAAAGMTSADDPLVAALRRASGGNPRLLELFIALQLTGVPEDALLESRGQAALKPLFHRLWKRLDTRERALLGYMAVFRNACPVAGLLEREQETLIVLQQRRLVHLDEAQGGSILPVVQSLIYAELPPAVKETLHSRAARLRYALADYTAAAYH
;
A
#
# COMPACT_ATOMS: atom_id res chain seq x y z
N MET A 1 18.87 29.01 -13.55
CA MET A 1 18.85 27.58 -13.88
C MET A 1 17.40 27.18 -13.99
N SER A 2 16.95 26.82 -15.19
CA SER A 2 15.53 26.68 -15.54
C SER A 2 14.90 25.47 -14.85
N GLU A 3 14.00 25.72 -13.90
CA GLU A 3 12.99 24.73 -13.49
C GLU A 3 12.06 24.48 -14.67
N THR A 4 12.28 23.36 -15.35
CA THR A 4 11.31 22.83 -16.31
C THR A 4 10.14 22.29 -15.50
N ASN A 5 9.12 23.13 -15.37
CA ASN A 5 7.76 22.73 -15.00
C ASN A 5 7.32 21.68 -16.04
N HIS A 6 7.50 20.39 -15.75
CA HIS A 6 7.02 19.33 -16.62
C HIS A 6 5.51 19.22 -16.43
N PRO A 7 4.67 19.61 -17.41
CA PRO A 7 3.24 19.32 -17.36
C PRO A 7 3.06 17.80 -17.17
N GLY A 8 2.04 17.41 -16.40
CA GLY A 8 1.79 16.02 -15.99
C GLY A 8 1.98 15.05 -17.15
N ARG A 9 2.99 14.19 -17.05
CA ARG A 9 3.29 13.20 -18.09
C ARG A 9 2.11 12.24 -18.20
N SER A 10 1.58 12.06 -19.40
CA SER A 10 0.52 11.08 -19.64
C SER A 10 1.06 9.66 -19.44
N PHE A 11 0.21 8.70 -19.06
CA PHE A 11 0.62 7.32 -18.85
C PHE A 11 1.27 6.66 -20.10
N PRO A 12 0.77 6.88 -21.34
CA PRO A 12 1.47 6.44 -22.56
C PRO A 12 2.89 7.02 -22.70
N THR A 13 3.16 8.22 -22.18
CA THR A 13 4.51 8.80 -22.16
C THR A 13 5.45 7.98 -21.28
N LEU A 14 4.98 7.52 -20.12
CA LEU A 14 5.76 6.65 -19.23
C LEU A 14 6.06 5.29 -19.87
N ILE A 15 5.10 4.71 -20.59
CA ILE A 15 5.29 3.46 -21.34
C ILE A 15 6.35 3.65 -22.42
N ARG A 16 6.29 4.74 -23.19
CA ARG A 16 7.30 5.08 -24.20
C ARG A 16 8.70 5.22 -23.59
N GLU A 17 8.82 5.95 -22.50
CA GLU A 17 10.10 6.11 -21.78
C GLU A 17 10.66 4.75 -21.36
N ALA A 18 9.81 3.86 -20.84
CA ALA A 18 10.20 2.50 -20.49
C ALA A 18 10.63 1.67 -21.72
N LEU A 19 9.87 1.71 -22.82
CA LEU A 19 10.20 1.02 -24.07
C LEU A 19 11.55 1.47 -24.65
N ASN A 20 11.90 2.74 -24.54
CA ASN A 20 13.21 3.26 -24.97
C ASN A 20 14.38 2.72 -24.13
N LEU A 21 14.11 2.25 -22.91
CA LEU A 21 15.10 1.67 -21.99
C LEU A 21 15.01 0.13 -21.92
N ILE A 22 14.16 -0.51 -22.73
CA ILE A 22 13.84 -1.94 -22.61
C ILE A 22 15.06 -2.86 -22.74
N GLN A 23 16.08 -2.44 -23.51
CA GLN A 23 17.34 -3.18 -23.69
C GLN A 23 18.35 -2.93 -22.56
N LYS A 24 18.02 -2.09 -21.57
CA LYS A 24 18.91 -1.69 -20.46
C LYS A 24 18.21 -1.93 -19.11
N PRO A 25 18.04 -3.19 -18.66
CA PRO A 25 17.23 -3.52 -17.49
C PRO A 25 17.63 -2.77 -16.21
N ALA A 26 18.93 -2.57 -15.95
CA ALA A 26 19.38 -1.81 -14.78
C ALA A 26 18.92 -0.35 -14.83
N GLN A 27 19.14 0.34 -15.96
CA GLN A 27 18.69 1.73 -16.12
C GLN A 27 17.17 1.84 -16.13
N LEU A 28 16.48 0.82 -16.67
CA LEU A 28 15.03 0.78 -16.67
C LEU A 28 14.49 0.68 -15.24
N GLY A 29 15.04 -0.19 -14.40
CA GLY A 29 14.58 -0.34 -13.02
C GLY A 29 14.99 0.77 -12.07
N GLU A 30 16.07 1.49 -12.40
CA GLU A 30 16.51 2.71 -11.72
C GLU A 30 15.62 3.92 -12.09
N LYS A 31 15.34 4.12 -13.39
CA LYS A 31 14.78 5.37 -13.92
C LYS A 31 13.30 5.33 -14.24
N SER A 32 12.71 4.16 -14.47
CA SER A 32 11.28 4.06 -14.82
C SER A 32 10.40 4.06 -13.58
N LEU A 33 9.43 4.97 -13.53
CA LEU A 33 8.38 4.97 -12.49
C LEU A 33 7.56 3.68 -12.51
N LEU A 34 7.43 3.04 -13.68
CA LEU A 34 6.73 1.76 -13.85
C LEU A 34 7.51 0.59 -13.26
N ALA A 35 8.80 0.76 -12.95
CA ALA A 35 9.60 -0.25 -12.27
C ALA A 35 9.58 -0.08 -10.74
N SER A 36 8.80 0.86 -10.22
CA SER A 36 8.63 1.03 -8.78
C SER A 36 7.92 -0.18 -8.17
N PRO A 37 8.12 -0.44 -6.86
CA PRO A 37 7.33 -1.44 -6.14
C PRO A 37 5.81 -1.23 -6.26
N TYR A 38 5.34 -0.01 -6.56
CA TYR A 38 3.92 0.25 -6.75
C TYR A 38 3.32 -0.36 -8.04
N PHE A 39 4.09 -0.54 -9.10
CA PHE A 39 3.61 -1.27 -10.27
C PHE A 39 3.98 -2.76 -10.20
N LEU A 40 5.10 -3.09 -9.54
CA LEU A 40 5.67 -4.44 -9.61
C LEU A 40 5.53 -5.30 -8.34
N ALA A 41 5.01 -4.78 -7.20
CA ALA A 41 4.99 -5.55 -5.94
C ALA A 41 4.27 -6.89 -6.04
N SER A 42 3.14 -6.97 -6.76
CA SER A 42 2.42 -8.23 -7.00
C SER A 42 3.21 -9.20 -7.88
N TYR A 43 4.17 -8.69 -8.66
CA TYR A 43 5.03 -9.45 -9.57
C TYR A 43 6.38 -9.82 -8.92
N PHE A 44 6.66 -9.39 -7.69
CA PHE A 44 7.76 -9.90 -6.88
C PHE A 44 7.24 -11.07 -6.02
N SER A 45 7.35 -12.29 -6.56
CA SER A 45 7.12 -13.50 -5.78
C SER A 45 8.28 -13.71 -4.79
N GLY A 46 8.12 -13.30 -3.53
CA GLY A 46 9.04 -13.60 -2.43
C GLY A 46 10.00 -12.45 -2.04
N SER A 47 10.57 -12.59 -0.83
CA SER A 47 11.29 -11.56 -0.07
C SER A 47 12.64 -11.10 -0.65
N GLU A 48 13.15 -11.71 -1.72
CA GLU A 48 14.54 -11.47 -2.17
C GLU A 48 14.69 -10.77 -3.53
N ARG A 49 13.60 -10.45 -4.26
CA ARG A 49 13.71 -10.02 -5.68
C ARG A 49 13.38 -8.56 -6.00
N ALA A 50 13.01 -7.75 -5.01
CA ALA A 50 12.69 -6.33 -5.22
C ALA A 50 13.88 -5.37 -4.97
N ALA A 51 15.01 -5.88 -4.47
CA ALA A 51 16.06 -5.04 -3.89
C ALA A 51 16.97 -4.34 -4.93
N ASP A 52 17.25 -4.96 -6.09
CA ASP A 52 18.16 -4.37 -7.09
C ASP A 52 17.42 -3.84 -8.34
N ASP A 53 17.94 -2.73 -8.89
CA ASP A 53 17.34 -2.05 -10.04
C ASP A 53 17.25 -2.98 -11.26
N ARG A 54 18.22 -3.88 -11.43
CA ARG A 54 18.24 -4.82 -12.55
C ARG A 54 17.07 -5.80 -12.50
N SER A 55 16.72 -6.35 -11.33
CA SER A 55 15.59 -7.26 -11.19
C SER A 55 14.27 -6.54 -11.41
N ARG A 56 14.11 -5.32 -10.87
CA ARG A 56 12.90 -4.51 -11.13
C ARG A 56 12.73 -4.21 -12.62
N GLY A 57 13.81 -3.84 -13.31
CA GLY A 57 13.78 -3.62 -14.75
C GLY A 57 13.42 -4.88 -15.53
N ARG A 58 13.94 -6.05 -15.15
CA ARG A 58 13.55 -7.33 -15.79
C ARG A 58 12.06 -7.65 -15.61
N GLN A 59 11.51 -7.42 -14.41
CA GLN A 59 10.09 -7.63 -14.18
C GLN A 59 9.22 -6.64 -14.96
N LEU A 60 9.63 -5.37 -15.05
CA LEU A 60 8.92 -4.42 -15.92
C LEU A 60 8.96 -4.85 -17.39
N ILE A 61 10.10 -5.34 -17.89
CA ILE A 61 10.23 -5.86 -19.26
C ILE A 61 9.26 -7.02 -19.48
N ALA A 62 9.25 -8.01 -18.59
CA ALA A 62 8.37 -9.17 -18.68
C ALA A 62 6.89 -8.76 -18.71
N LEU A 63 6.51 -7.78 -17.88
CA LEU A 63 5.15 -7.27 -17.82
C LEU A 63 4.75 -6.46 -19.07
N LEU A 64 5.65 -5.63 -19.61
CA LEU A 64 5.43 -4.93 -20.87
C LEU A 64 5.32 -5.89 -22.06
N GLN A 65 6.13 -6.97 -22.06
CA GLN A 65 6.04 -8.02 -23.06
C GLN A 65 4.69 -8.73 -22.97
N ALA A 66 4.28 -9.17 -21.79
CA ALA A 66 3.00 -9.84 -21.60
C ALA A 66 1.81 -8.93 -21.98
N ALA A 67 1.87 -7.63 -21.66
CA ALA A 67 0.87 -6.66 -22.11
C ALA A 67 0.85 -6.49 -23.64
N ALA A 68 2.01 -6.57 -24.30
CA ALA A 68 2.06 -6.55 -25.75
C ALA A 68 1.48 -7.83 -26.37
N GLU A 69 1.72 -8.99 -25.76
CA GLU A 69 1.16 -10.27 -26.24
C GLU A 69 -0.37 -10.25 -26.30
N ASP A 70 -1.05 -9.52 -25.42
CA ASP A 70 -2.52 -9.36 -25.46
C ASP A 70 -3.03 -8.57 -26.68
N LEU A 71 -2.15 -7.81 -27.35
CA LEU A 71 -2.46 -7.19 -28.64
C LEU A 71 -2.49 -8.22 -29.78
N TRP A 72 -1.92 -9.41 -29.60
CA TRP A 72 -1.93 -10.45 -30.62
C TRP A 72 -3.15 -11.37 -30.48
N PRO A 73 -4.06 -11.42 -31.47
CA PRO A 73 -5.16 -12.36 -31.43
C PRO A 73 -4.67 -13.79 -31.70
N GLY A 74 -4.81 -14.66 -30.72
CA GLY A 74 -4.50 -16.09 -30.86
C GLY A 74 -3.05 -16.44 -30.54
N GLN A 75 -2.52 -17.47 -31.20
CA GLN A 75 -1.16 -17.94 -30.94
C GLN A 75 -0.12 -16.99 -31.55
N LEU A 76 0.85 -16.58 -30.73
CA LEU A 76 2.01 -15.80 -31.18
C LEU A 76 2.85 -16.59 -32.19
N PRO A 77 3.54 -15.89 -33.12
CA PRO A 77 4.51 -16.51 -34.01
C PRO A 77 5.57 -17.26 -33.19
N LYS A 78 6.00 -18.43 -33.64
CA LYS A 78 7.04 -19.21 -32.94
C LYS A 78 8.45 -18.83 -33.38
N ASN A 79 8.57 -18.26 -34.57
CA ASN A 79 9.83 -17.96 -35.23
C ASN A 79 9.69 -16.76 -36.16
N LYS A 80 10.82 -16.34 -36.71
CA LYS A 80 10.92 -15.21 -37.63
C LYS A 80 10.04 -15.40 -38.87
N ASP A 81 10.03 -16.59 -39.47
CA ASP A 81 9.31 -16.82 -40.73
C ASP A 81 7.80 -16.70 -40.54
N GLU A 82 7.26 -17.23 -39.45
CA GLU A 82 5.85 -17.03 -39.06
C GLU A 82 5.50 -15.56 -38.82
N LEU A 83 6.40 -14.78 -38.21
CA LEU A 83 6.21 -13.33 -38.07
C LEU A 83 6.19 -12.63 -39.43
N LEU A 84 7.06 -13.01 -40.36
CA LEU A 84 7.11 -12.43 -41.70
C LEU A 84 5.83 -12.70 -42.49
N VAL A 85 5.29 -13.92 -42.39
CA VAL A 85 3.99 -14.28 -42.97
C VAL A 85 2.89 -13.39 -42.37
N ALA A 86 2.87 -13.23 -41.05
CA ALA A 86 1.89 -12.38 -40.39
C ALA A 86 1.97 -10.91 -40.80
N VAL A 87 3.18 -10.38 -41.01
CA VAL A 87 3.38 -9.02 -41.54
C VAL A 87 2.82 -8.89 -42.95
N ALA A 88 3.06 -9.87 -43.82
CA ALA A 88 2.53 -9.86 -45.19
C ALA A 88 0.99 -9.94 -45.21
N GLU A 89 0.40 -10.77 -44.36
CA GLU A 89 -1.06 -10.87 -44.19
C GLU A 89 -1.66 -9.53 -43.73
N GLU A 90 -1.08 -8.90 -42.70
CA GLU A 90 -1.61 -7.66 -42.14
C GLU A 90 -1.55 -6.50 -43.14
N ARG A 91 -0.52 -6.49 -44.00
CA ARG A 91 -0.39 -5.54 -45.12
C ARG A 91 -1.50 -5.70 -46.15
N LEU A 92 -1.97 -6.93 -46.39
CA LEU A 92 -3.00 -7.24 -47.38
C LEU A 92 -4.42 -7.05 -46.83
N ALA A 93 -4.66 -7.42 -45.57
CA ALA A 93 -6.01 -7.56 -45.01
C ALA A 93 -6.57 -6.30 -44.35
N SER A 94 -5.77 -5.59 -43.54
CA SER A 94 -6.31 -4.62 -42.55
C SER A 94 -5.95 -3.16 -42.81
N GLY A 95 -5.16 -2.88 -43.86
CA GLY A 95 -4.71 -1.53 -44.16
C GLY A 95 -3.88 -0.90 -43.04
N ASN A 96 -3.05 -1.70 -42.34
CA ASN A 96 -2.18 -1.26 -41.25
C ASN A 96 -2.96 -0.70 -40.04
N LYS A 97 -3.96 -1.45 -39.57
CA LYS A 97 -4.81 -1.09 -38.42
C LYS A 97 -5.06 -2.31 -37.53
N GLY A 98 -5.57 -2.07 -36.32
CA GLY A 98 -6.00 -3.14 -35.41
C GLY A 98 -4.89 -3.65 -34.49
N ARG A 99 -5.24 -4.59 -33.62
CA ARG A 99 -4.38 -5.03 -32.51
C ARG A 99 -3.13 -5.78 -32.99
N ARG A 100 -3.30 -6.71 -33.95
CA ARG A 100 -2.18 -7.48 -34.55
C ARG A 100 -1.14 -6.55 -35.17
N TYR A 101 -1.57 -5.54 -35.93
CA TYR A 101 -0.68 -4.54 -36.49
C TYR A 101 0.06 -3.70 -35.42
N ARG A 102 -0.63 -3.29 -34.35
CA ARG A 102 -0.02 -2.56 -33.22
C ARG A 102 1.05 -3.39 -32.51
N TYR A 103 0.81 -4.70 -32.32
CA TYR A 103 1.85 -5.62 -31.83
C TYR A 103 3.08 -5.61 -32.74
N LEU A 104 2.88 -5.76 -34.06
CA LEU A 104 3.99 -5.77 -35.03
C LEU A 104 4.83 -4.49 -34.97
N LEU A 105 4.20 -3.32 -34.79
CA LEU A 105 4.93 -2.06 -34.60
C LEU A 105 5.83 -2.08 -33.36
N LEU A 106 5.31 -2.54 -32.22
CA LEU A 106 6.06 -2.60 -30.97
C LEU A 106 7.17 -3.66 -31.03
N GLU A 107 6.89 -4.81 -31.62
CA GLU A 107 7.84 -5.92 -31.80
C GLU A 107 9.01 -5.50 -32.70
N LEU A 108 8.71 -4.88 -33.85
CA LEU A 108 9.72 -4.39 -34.78
C LEU A 108 10.48 -3.19 -34.22
N ARG A 109 9.88 -2.34 -33.39
CA ARG A 109 10.55 -1.13 -32.90
C ARG A 109 11.37 -1.38 -31.64
N PHE A 110 10.80 -2.06 -30.65
CA PHE A 110 11.31 -2.09 -29.28
C PHE A 110 11.74 -3.49 -28.82
N PHE A 111 10.85 -4.47 -28.93
CA PHE A 111 11.04 -5.77 -28.29
C PHE A 111 12.05 -6.67 -29.01
N ARG A 112 11.95 -6.80 -30.35
CA ARG A 112 12.93 -7.50 -31.20
C ARG A 112 13.17 -8.96 -30.81
N HIS A 113 12.14 -9.69 -30.40
CA HIS A 113 12.22 -11.13 -30.11
C HIS A 113 12.53 -11.96 -31.35
N TYR A 114 11.91 -11.65 -32.49
CA TYR A 114 12.04 -12.48 -33.70
C TYR A 114 13.06 -11.95 -34.70
N ILE A 115 13.26 -10.63 -34.74
CA ILE A 115 14.17 -9.96 -35.67
C ILE A 115 15.21 -9.22 -34.84
N LEU A 116 16.45 -9.71 -34.88
CA LEU A 116 17.54 -9.10 -34.14
C LEU A 116 17.79 -7.67 -34.63
N PRO A 117 18.30 -6.75 -33.79
CA PRO A 117 18.59 -5.37 -34.20
C PRO A 117 19.53 -5.22 -35.42
N ARG A 118 20.34 -6.27 -35.70
CA ARG A 118 21.24 -6.34 -36.86
C ARG A 118 20.57 -6.83 -38.15
N ASP A 119 19.36 -7.35 -38.06
CA ASP A 119 18.61 -7.87 -39.20
C ASP A 119 17.64 -6.80 -39.73
N HIS A 120 17.29 -6.89 -41.01
CA HIS A 120 16.30 -5.99 -41.60
C HIS A 120 14.90 -6.27 -40.99
N PRO A 121 14.11 -5.24 -40.61
CA PRO A 121 14.40 -3.81 -40.71
C PRO A 121 15.29 -3.28 -39.56
N ARG A 122 16.37 -2.54 -39.88
CA ARG A 122 17.35 -2.04 -38.88
C ARG A 122 16.98 -0.67 -38.36
N ARG A 123 16.55 0.22 -39.25
CA ARG A 123 16.21 1.63 -38.97
C ARG A 123 14.71 1.85 -39.06
N VAL A 124 14.25 3.01 -38.58
CA VAL A 124 12.83 3.40 -38.66
C VAL A 124 12.35 3.48 -40.11
N LEU A 125 13.18 3.98 -41.02
CA LEU A 125 12.88 4.02 -42.47
C LEU A 125 12.67 2.61 -43.03
N ASP A 126 13.52 1.65 -42.65
CA ASP A 126 13.37 0.25 -43.05
C ASP A 126 12.05 -0.33 -42.53
N MET A 127 11.60 0.05 -41.32
CA MET A 127 10.32 -0.41 -40.76
C MET A 127 9.12 0.14 -41.54
N GLN A 128 9.21 1.38 -42.02
CA GLN A 128 8.17 2.01 -42.84
C GLN A 128 8.01 1.28 -44.16
N GLU A 129 9.12 0.98 -44.84
CA GLU A 129 9.12 0.20 -46.08
C GLU A 129 8.61 -1.22 -45.82
N PHE A 130 9.09 -1.84 -44.74
CA PHE A 130 8.74 -3.20 -44.36
C PHE A 130 7.23 -3.36 -44.08
N LEU A 131 6.61 -2.37 -43.42
CA LEU A 131 5.17 -2.31 -43.14
C LEU A 131 4.35 -1.61 -44.23
N ASN A 132 4.99 -1.09 -45.28
CA ASN A 132 4.36 -0.30 -46.35
C ASN A 132 3.52 0.88 -45.80
N VAL A 133 4.11 1.69 -44.92
CA VAL A 133 3.50 2.87 -44.30
C VAL A 133 4.36 4.11 -44.50
N SER A 134 3.75 5.25 -44.76
CA SER A 134 4.48 6.53 -44.87
C SER A 134 5.05 6.96 -43.52
N GLU A 135 6.15 7.72 -43.55
CA GLU A 135 6.83 8.21 -42.34
C GLU A 135 5.89 8.89 -41.34
N SER A 136 5.08 9.85 -41.82
CA SER A 136 4.15 10.58 -40.95
C SER A 136 3.10 9.67 -40.30
N ARG A 137 2.61 8.66 -41.02
CA ARG A 137 1.63 7.71 -40.48
C ARG A 137 2.27 6.70 -39.54
N PHE A 138 3.52 6.32 -39.77
CA PHE A 138 4.23 5.39 -38.89
C PHE A 138 4.28 5.89 -37.46
N PHE A 139 4.65 7.17 -37.24
CA PHE A 139 4.71 7.73 -35.90
C PHE A 139 3.33 7.82 -35.25
N VAL A 140 2.30 8.20 -36.00
CA VAL A 140 0.91 8.21 -35.50
C VAL A 140 0.48 6.80 -35.09
N HIS A 141 0.71 5.79 -35.92
CA HIS A 141 0.37 4.41 -35.58
C HIS A 141 1.19 3.88 -34.40
N LEU A 142 2.44 4.32 -34.26
CA LEU A 142 3.28 3.96 -33.12
C LEU A 142 2.77 4.59 -31.82
N GLU A 143 2.27 5.84 -31.85
CA GLU A 143 1.55 6.43 -30.71
C GLU A 143 0.34 5.58 -30.34
N GLU A 144 -0.52 5.24 -31.30
CA GLU A 144 -1.70 4.42 -31.05
C GLU A 144 -1.34 3.02 -30.50
N ALA A 145 -0.24 2.43 -30.97
CA ALA A 145 0.26 1.16 -30.46
C ALA A 145 0.73 1.29 -29.01
N ILE A 146 1.41 2.39 -28.66
CA ILE A 146 1.85 2.67 -27.29
C ILE A 146 0.64 2.95 -26.38
N GLU A 147 -0.36 3.69 -26.85
CA GLU A 147 -1.61 3.91 -26.09
C GLU A 147 -2.36 2.60 -25.83
N ALA A 148 -2.46 1.73 -26.84
CA ALA A 148 -3.06 0.41 -26.68
C ALA A 148 -2.25 -0.45 -25.70
N LEU A 149 -0.92 -0.47 -25.80
CA LEU A 149 -0.06 -1.16 -24.83
C LEU A 149 -0.24 -0.60 -23.41
N ALA A 150 -0.35 0.71 -23.28
CA ALA A 150 -0.55 1.37 -21.99
C ALA A 150 -1.87 0.92 -21.33
N HIS A 151 -2.94 0.77 -22.13
CA HIS A 151 -4.21 0.22 -21.68
C HIS A 151 -4.06 -1.23 -21.18
N TYR A 152 -3.52 -2.15 -21.99
CA TYR A 152 -3.31 -3.54 -21.59
C TYR A 152 -2.35 -3.70 -20.41
N PHE A 153 -1.34 -2.83 -20.31
CA PHE A 153 -0.44 -2.78 -19.15
C PHE A 153 -1.19 -2.40 -17.88
N LEU A 154 -2.06 -1.38 -17.91
CA LEU A 154 -2.87 -1.01 -16.75
C LEU A 154 -3.85 -2.11 -16.37
N GLU A 155 -4.49 -2.75 -17.34
CA GLU A 155 -5.37 -3.90 -17.11
C GLU A 155 -4.65 -5.07 -16.42
N ARG A 156 -3.35 -5.25 -16.68
CA ARG A 156 -2.52 -6.26 -16.02
C ARG A 156 -2.01 -5.85 -14.65
N VAL A 157 -1.71 -4.56 -14.44
CA VAL A 157 -1.11 -4.11 -13.17
C VAL A 157 -2.15 -3.77 -12.12
N GLN A 158 -3.33 -3.29 -12.54
CA GLN A 158 -4.46 -2.90 -11.68
C GLN A 158 -4.03 -2.21 -10.36
N PRO A 159 -3.19 -1.17 -10.42
CA PRO A 159 -2.54 -0.64 -9.23
C PRO A 159 -3.54 -0.05 -8.20
N THR A 160 -4.70 0.43 -8.67
CA THR A 160 -5.79 0.97 -7.85
C THR A 160 -6.56 -0.08 -7.05
N PHE A 161 -6.42 -1.37 -7.36
CA PHE A 161 -7.13 -2.45 -6.68
C PHE A 161 -6.26 -3.17 -5.63
N ARG A 162 -5.18 -2.52 -5.18
CA ARG A 162 -4.37 -3.07 -4.10
C ARG A 162 -5.18 -3.16 -2.81
N LEU A 163 -5.38 -4.40 -2.36
CA LEU A 163 -5.89 -4.64 -1.02
C LEU A 163 -4.96 -4.03 0.01
N GLU A 164 -5.55 -3.39 1.01
CA GLU A 164 -4.80 -2.87 2.14
C GLU A 164 -4.10 -4.01 2.87
N LYS A 165 -2.87 -3.75 3.31
CA LYS A 165 -2.14 -4.64 4.22
C LYS A 165 -1.92 -3.91 5.54
N PRO A 166 -2.17 -4.55 6.68
CA PRO A 166 -1.90 -3.92 7.96
C PRO A 166 -0.42 -3.63 8.13
N THR A 167 -0.09 -2.55 8.83
CA THR A 167 1.29 -2.28 9.24
C THR A 167 1.68 -3.26 10.34
N LEU A 168 2.73 -4.06 10.08
CA LEU A 168 3.23 -5.03 11.03
C LEU A 168 4.26 -4.38 11.95
N ALA A 169 4.11 -4.58 13.26
CA ALA A 169 5.19 -4.26 14.18
C ALA A 169 6.31 -5.29 14.06
N ALA A 170 7.54 -4.84 14.31
CA ALA A 170 8.71 -5.73 14.31
C ALA A 170 8.61 -6.82 15.39
N GLN A 171 7.96 -6.52 16.52
CA GLN A 171 7.81 -7.46 17.63
C GLN A 171 6.54 -7.18 18.43
N LEU A 172 5.88 -8.25 18.88
CA LEU A 172 4.71 -8.22 19.73
C LEU A 172 5.13 -8.61 21.16
N PHE A 173 4.88 -7.75 22.14
CA PHE A 173 5.27 -7.98 23.54
C PHE A 173 4.06 -8.28 24.42
N GLY A 174 4.12 -9.36 25.22
CA GLY A 174 3.12 -9.66 26.25
C GLY A 174 1.72 -9.94 25.72
N ARG A 175 1.57 -10.28 24.44
CA ARG A 175 0.25 -10.51 23.82
C ARG A 175 0.01 -11.96 23.41
N ASP A 176 0.87 -12.90 23.77
CA ASP A 176 0.74 -14.30 23.33
C ASP A 176 -0.58 -14.94 23.75
N SER A 177 -1.02 -14.71 25.01
CA SER A 177 -2.32 -15.21 25.48
C SER A 177 -3.50 -14.55 24.78
N ASN A 178 -3.41 -13.24 24.50
CA ASN A 178 -4.43 -12.51 23.74
C ASN A 178 -4.51 -13.01 22.29
N LEU A 179 -3.36 -13.26 21.67
CA LEU A 179 -3.25 -13.80 20.33
C LEU A 179 -3.85 -15.21 20.24
N ALA A 180 -3.54 -16.08 21.21
CA ALA A 180 -4.12 -17.41 21.30
C ALA A 180 -5.65 -17.35 21.41
N LEU A 181 -6.19 -16.54 22.33
CA LEU A 181 -7.63 -16.36 22.50
C LEU A 181 -8.30 -15.83 21.23
N LEU A 182 -7.71 -14.84 20.57
CA LEU A 182 -8.24 -14.32 19.30
C LEU A 182 -8.28 -15.41 18.23
N ASN A 183 -7.18 -16.15 18.06
CA ASN A 183 -7.10 -17.21 17.07
C ASN A 183 -8.10 -18.33 17.36
N ASP A 184 -8.27 -18.75 18.61
CA ASP A 184 -9.21 -19.81 18.99
C ASP A 184 -10.67 -19.41 18.65
N HIS A 185 -11.07 -18.19 19.03
CA HIS A 185 -12.42 -17.70 18.72
C HIS A 185 -12.61 -17.49 17.21
N LEU A 186 -11.68 -16.85 16.52
CA LEU A 186 -11.79 -16.63 15.07
C LEU A 186 -11.78 -17.96 14.30
N ALA A 187 -10.96 -18.94 14.69
CA ALA A 187 -10.92 -20.26 14.05
C ALA A 187 -12.25 -21.02 14.19
N SER A 188 -13.05 -20.72 15.23
CA SER A 188 -14.41 -21.24 15.39
C SER A 188 -15.47 -20.54 14.52
N GLY A 189 -15.07 -19.56 13.69
CA GLY A 189 -15.97 -18.76 12.86
C GLY A 189 -16.61 -17.58 13.60
N ALA A 190 -16.15 -17.26 14.81
CA ALA A 190 -16.74 -16.22 15.64
C ALA A 190 -16.46 -14.80 15.12
N THR A 191 -17.34 -13.89 15.49
CA THR A 191 -17.14 -12.44 15.36
C THR A 191 -16.53 -11.92 16.66
N VAL A 192 -15.35 -11.30 16.57
CA VAL A 192 -14.59 -10.82 17.73
C VAL A 192 -14.41 -9.31 17.70
N SER A 193 -14.67 -8.64 18.82
CA SER A 193 -14.32 -7.22 19.01
C SER A 193 -13.02 -7.08 19.81
N LEU A 194 -12.02 -6.44 19.22
CA LEU A 194 -10.76 -6.07 19.85
C LEU A 194 -10.79 -4.59 20.23
N SER A 195 -10.89 -4.31 21.54
CA SER A 195 -11.06 -2.96 22.08
C SER A 195 -9.92 -2.52 23.00
N GLY A 196 -9.87 -1.22 23.33
CA GLY A 196 -8.86 -0.65 24.22
C GLY A 196 -8.40 0.75 23.80
N VAL A 197 -7.70 1.43 24.71
CA VAL A 197 -7.26 2.82 24.51
C VAL A 197 -6.32 3.00 23.31
N GLY A 198 -6.21 4.23 22.80
CA GLY A 198 -5.28 4.56 21.72
C GLY A 198 -3.83 4.15 22.05
N GLY A 199 -3.13 3.55 21.07
CA GLY A 199 -1.72 3.14 21.23
C GLY A 199 -1.49 1.85 22.03
N ILE A 200 -2.54 1.17 22.51
CA ILE A 200 -2.41 -0.05 23.34
C ILE A 200 -1.91 -1.30 22.57
N GLY A 201 -1.83 -1.22 21.23
CA GLY A 201 -1.39 -2.32 20.37
C GLY A 201 -2.49 -3.16 19.71
N LYS A 202 -3.72 -2.61 19.55
CA LYS A 202 -4.84 -3.33 18.94
C LYS A 202 -4.58 -3.70 17.47
N SER A 203 -4.30 -2.70 16.63
CA SER A 203 -4.03 -2.91 15.21
C SER A 203 -2.80 -3.80 15.01
N THR A 204 -1.78 -3.69 15.87
CA THR A 204 -0.61 -4.58 15.87
C THR A 204 -0.96 -6.04 16.15
N LEU A 205 -1.82 -6.28 17.15
CA LEU A 205 -2.30 -7.63 17.47
C LEU A 205 -3.17 -8.18 16.33
N GLY A 206 -4.10 -7.37 15.80
CA GLY A 206 -4.92 -7.73 14.65
C GLY A 206 -4.11 -8.01 13.38
N ALA A 207 -3.07 -7.22 13.12
CA ALA A 207 -2.13 -7.45 12.01
C ALA A 207 -1.39 -8.78 12.16
N THR A 208 -1.07 -9.17 13.40
CA THR A 208 -0.41 -10.44 13.69
C THR A 208 -1.36 -11.62 13.44
N VAL A 209 -2.63 -11.50 13.84
CA VAL A 209 -3.68 -12.49 13.49
C VAL A 209 -3.82 -12.60 11.97
N HIS A 210 -3.97 -11.46 11.28
CA HIS A 210 -4.09 -11.38 9.82
C HIS A 210 -2.94 -12.09 9.10
N ARG A 211 -1.69 -11.81 9.49
CA ARG A 211 -0.48 -12.39 8.89
C ARG A 211 -0.42 -13.91 9.03
N HIS A 212 -0.87 -14.46 10.16
CA HIS A 212 -0.78 -15.88 10.47
C HIS A 212 -2.07 -16.65 10.14
N TRP A 213 -3.05 -15.99 9.50
CA TRP A 213 -4.30 -16.66 9.14
C TRP A 213 -4.06 -17.79 8.13
N PRO A 214 -4.69 -18.97 8.31
CA PRO A 214 -4.50 -20.11 7.42
C PRO A 214 -4.76 -19.76 5.95
N GLY A 215 -3.89 -20.25 5.06
CA GLY A 215 -3.98 -19.99 3.62
C GLY A 215 -3.74 -18.53 3.21
N GLN A 216 -3.36 -17.66 4.14
CA GLN A 216 -3.22 -16.21 3.93
C GLN A 216 -4.48 -15.54 3.35
N MET A 217 -5.64 -16.17 3.53
CA MET A 217 -6.91 -15.68 3.02
C MET A 217 -7.55 -14.76 4.06
N ALA A 218 -6.95 -13.58 4.21
CA ALA A 218 -7.37 -12.58 5.19
C ALA A 218 -7.50 -11.20 4.52
N PHE A 219 -8.67 -10.61 4.69
CA PHE A 219 -9.02 -9.28 4.23
C PHE A 219 -8.72 -8.26 5.35
N TRP A 220 -8.18 -7.11 4.97
CA TRP A 220 -7.95 -5.99 5.89
C TRP A 220 -8.55 -4.71 5.31
N TYR A 221 -9.28 -3.96 6.14
CA TYR A 221 -9.88 -2.69 5.76
C TYR A 221 -9.84 -1.70 6.91
N THR A 222 -9.12 -0.59 6.74
CA THR A 222 -9.10 0.50 7.73
C THR A 222 -10.08 1.59 7.30
N PHE A 223 -11.05 1.91 8.17
CA PHE A 223 -11.99 2.99 7.91
C PHE A 223 -11.33 4.36 8.05
N ARG A 224 -11.43 5.20 7.01
CA ARG A 224 -10.88 6.56 7.01
C ARG A 224 -11.98 7.57 6.66
N PRO A 225 -12.39 8.42 7.62
CA PRO A 225 -13.46 9.37 7.42
C PRO A 225 -13.30 10.27 6.19
N GLY A 226 -14.32 10.30 5.34
CA GLY A 226 -14.37 11.07 4.10
C GLY A 226 -13.52 10.52 2.95
N LEU A 227 -12.98 9.31 3.07
CA LEU A 227 -12.12 8.71 2.04
C LEU A 227 -12.64 7.35 1.55
N ASN A 228 -12.89 6.44 2.49
CA ASN A 228 -13.33 5.07 2.20
C ASN A 228 -14.31 4.58 3.29
N ASP A 229 -15.00 5.50 3.96
CA ASP A 229 -15.96 5.23 5.03
C ASP A 229 -17.40 5.07 4.51
N ASP A 230 -17.55 4.69 3.23
CA ASP A 230 -18.82 4.40 2.57
C ASP A 230 -18.91 2.94 2.14
N LEU A 231 -20.15 2.47 1.96
CA LEU A 231 -20.46 1.09 1.60
C LEU A 231 -19.92 0.71 0.21
N PRO A 232 -20.04 1.52 -0.86
CA PRO A 232 -19.46 1.20 -2.16
C PRO A 232 -17.96 0.91 -2.11
N SER A 233 -17.17 1.73 -1.41
CA SER A 233 -15.72 1.55 -1.28
C SER A 233 -15.37 0.22 -0.59
N LEU A 234 -16.12 -0.13 0.45
CA LEU A 234 -15.97 -1.40 1.15
C LEU A 234 -16.34 -2.59 0.26
N LEU A 235 -17.50 -2.54 -0.41
CA LEU A 235 -17.96 -3.60 -1.31
C LEU A 235 -16.99 -3.84 -2.47
N PHE A 236 -16.42 -2.76 -3.00
CA PHE A 236 -15.43 -2.84 -4.08
C PHE A 236 -14.16 -3.54 -3.62
N SER A 237 -13.68 -3.21 -2.41
CA SER A 237 -12.50 -3.85 -1.83
C SER A 237 -12.74 -5.31 -1.48
N LEU A 238 -13.92 -5.65 -0.94
CA LEU A 238 -14.33 -7.03 -0.65
C LEU A 238 -14.50 -7.86 -1.94
N GLY A 239 -15.19 -7.32 -2.94
CA GLY A 239 -15.40 -8.00 -4.22
C GLY A 239 -14.06 -8.31 -4.91
N HIS A 240 -13.15 -7.33 -4.93
CA HIS A 240 -11.80 -7.57 -5.45
C HIS A 240 -11.06 -8.66 -4.64
N PHE A 241 -11.13 -8.62 -3.31
CA PHE A 241 -10.52 -9.64 -2.47
C PHE A 241 -11.02 -11.04 -2.80
N LEU A 242 -12.34 -11.24 -2.88
CA LEU A 242 -12.94 -12.54 -3.17
C LEU A 242 -12.56 -13.05 -4.56
N GLN A 243 -12.48 -12.15 -5.54
CA GLN A 243 -12.08 -12.49 -6.91
C GLN A 243 -10.67 -13.07 -6.96
N LEU A 244 -9.74 -12.57 -6.14
CA LEU A 244 -8.38 -13.11 -6.06
C LEU A 244 -8.34 -14.58 -5.57
N TYR A 245 -9.41 -15.04 -4.91
CA TYR A 245 -9.58 -16.42 -4.45
C TYR A 245 -10.61 -17.20 -5.28
N GLY A 246 -10.98 -16.69 -6.46
CA GLY A 246 -11.83 -17.39 -7.44
C GLY A 246 -13.34 -17.17 -7.28
N ALA A 247 -13.77 -16.37 -6.30
CA ALA A 247 -15.18 -16.02 -6.09
C ALA A 247 -15.47 -14.64 -6.67
N GLN A 248 -16.21 -14.58 -7.78
CA GLN A 248 -16.23 -13.42 -8.68
C GLN A 248 -17.59 -12.76 -8.85
N HIS A 249 -18.66 -13.24 -8.21
CA HIS A 249 -20.02 -12.78 -8.49
C HIS A 249 -20.22 -11.32 -8.07
N LEU A 250 -19.79 -10.96 -6.86
CA LEU A 250 -19.84 -9.59 -6.36
C LEU A 250 -19.00 -8.66 -7.25
N TRP A 251 -17.79 -9.08 -7.60
CA TRP A 251 -16.88 -8.29 -8.44
C TRP A 251 -17.44 -8.01 -9.83
N GLN A 252 -17.93 -9.05 -10.51
CA GLN A 252 -18.54 -8.93 -11.84
C GLN A 252 -19.73 -7.98 -11.82
N GLN A 253 -20.57 -8.07 -10.78
CA GLN A 253 -21.72 -7.18 -10.63
C GLN A 253 -21.30 -5.72 -10.40
N LEU A 254 -20.29 -5.47 -9.57
CA LEU A 254 -19.76 -4.13 -9.33
C LEU A 254 -19.16 -3.52 -10.60
N HIS A 255 -18.45 -4.33 -11.39
CA HIS A 255 -17.90 -3.90 -12.68
C HIS A 255 -18.96 -3.63 -13.74
N ALA A 256 -19.95 -4.51 -13.87
CA ALA A 256 -21.04 -4.35 -14.84
C ALA A 256 -21.82 -3.05 -14.63
N ARG A 257 -21.84 -2.54 -13.38
CA ARG A 257 -22.51 -1.30 -13.01
C ARG A 257 -21.64 -0.05 -13.07
N ALA A 258 -20.36 -0.17 -13.45
CA ALA A 258 -19.44 0.96 -13.65
C ALA A 258 -19.43 2.02 -12.52
N GLY A 259 -19.64 1.60 -11.26
CA GLY A 259 -19.67 2.48 -10.09
C GLY A 259 -21.05 3.01 -9.67
N GLU A 260 -22.15 2.56 -10.30
CA GLU A 260 -23.49 2.81 -9.77
C GLU A 260 -23.72 2.08 -8.43
N ALA A 261 -24.53 2.69 -7.56
CA ALA A 261 -24.85 2.12 -6.26
C ALA A 261 -25.49 0.72 -6.40
N LEU A 262 -24.84 -0.28 -5.80
CA LEU A 262 -25.39 -1.63 -5.70
C LEU A 262 -26.45 -1.67 -4.59
N ASP A 263 -27.57 -2.34 -4.85
CA ASP A 263 -28.56 -2.62 -3.81
C ASP A 263 -27.89 -3.47 -2.70
N THR A 264 -28.04 -3.06 -1.44
CA THR A 264 -27.34 -3.70 -0.32
C THR A 264 -27.74 -5.16 -0.14
N ASN A 265 -29.00 -5.51 -0.42
CA ASN A 265 -29.46 -6.90 -0.29
C ASN A 265 -28.90 -7.77 -1.43
N LEU A 266 -28.84 -7.24 -2.65
CA LEU A 266 -28.17 -7.91 -3.77
C LEU A 266 -26.67 -8.11 -3.46
N ALA A 267 -26.00 -7.06 -2.97
CA ALA A 267 -24.59 -7.14 -2.58
C ALA A 267 -24.35 -8.23 -1.52
N LEU A 268 -25.19 -8.27 -0.50
CA LEU A 268 -25.11 -9.29 0.56
C LEU A 268 -25.41 -10.70 0.02
N GLY A 269 -26.37 -10.84 -0.89
CA GLY A 269 -26.67 -12.12 -1.55
C GLY A 269 -25.48 -12.66 -2.34
N LEU A 270 -24.87 -11.82 -3.18
CA LEU A 270 -23.68 -12.17 -3.96
C LEU A 270 -22.48 -12.47 -3.05
N LEU A 271 -22.31 -11.68 -1.98
CA LEU A 271 -21.24 -11.90 -1.01
C LEU A 271 -21.39 -13.24 -0.28
N ARG A 272 -22.61 -13.62 0.11
CA ARG A 272 -22.89 -14.93 0.72
C ARG A 272 -22.54 -16.07 -0.22
N GLU A 273 -22.92 -15.94 -1.49
CA GLU A 273 -22.59 -16.92 -2.53
C GLU A 273 -21.08 -17.01 -2.73
N ASP A 274 -20.39 -15.89 -2.88
CA ASP A 274 -18.94 -15.83 -3.05
C ASP A 274 -18.20 -16.43 -1.84
N LEU A 275 -18.59 -16.11 -0.61
CA LEU A 275 -18.00 -16.70 0.60
C LEU A 275 -18.22 -18.21 0.69
N ALA A 276 -19.37 -18.71 0.24
CA ALA A 276 -19.68 -20.14 0.23
C ALA A 276 -18.88 -20.94 -0.82
N LEU A 277 -18.34 -20.27 -1.85
CA LEU A 277 -17.52 -20.89 -2.89
C LEU A 277 -16.06 -21.08 -2.49
N LEU A 278 -15.62 -20.40 -1.42
CA LEU A 278 -14.24 -20.49 -0.96
C LEU A 278 -13.97 -21.85 -0.30
N SER A 279 -12.74 -22.36 -0.49
CA SER A 279 -12.31 -23.65 0.08
C SER A 279 -12.18 -23.64 1.61
N ALA A 280 -12.08 -22.45 2.20
CA ALA A 280 -12.07 -22.19 3.62
C ALA A 280 -12.74 -20.84 3.88
N PRO A 281 -13.15 -20.53 5.12
CA PRO A 281 -13.68 -19.21 5.43
C PRO A 281 -12.54 -18.16 5.56
N PRO A 282 -12.66 -16.99 4.91
CA PRO A 282 -11.65 -15.94 4.99
C PRO A 282 -11.78 -15.18 6.33
N LEU A 283 -10.68 -14.67 6.86
CA LEU A 283 -10.74 -13.70 7.96
C LEU A 283 -11.05 -12.31 7.43
N LEU A 284 -12.07 -11.66 7.96
CA LEU A 284 -12.39 -10.27 7.64
C LEU A 284 -11.98 -9.34 8.80
N CYS A 285 -10.90 -8.58 8.64
CA CYS A 285 -10.43 -7.61 9.61
C CYS A 285 -10.88 -6.19 9.23
N PHE A 286 -11.58 -5.53 10.15
CA PHE A 286 -11.98 -4.13 10.01
C PHE A 286 -11.33 -3.30 11.11
N ASP A 287 -10.46 -2.38 10.73
CA ASP A 287 -9.74 -1.50 11.66
C ASP A 287 -10.35 -0.10 11.75
N GLU A 288 -10.18 0.51 12.92
CA GLU A 288 -10.73 1.81 13.29
C GLU A 288 -12.25 1.92 13.11
N VAL A 289 -12.99 0.83 13.42
CA VAL A 289 -14.47 0.77 13.29
C VAL A 289 -15.14 1.88 14.11
N ASP A 290 -14.51 2.32 15.22
CA ASP A 290 -15.01 3.41 16.04
C ASP A 290 -15.15 4.75 15.30
N LEU A 291 -14.45 4.93 14.17
CA LEU A 291 -14.54 6.14 13.33
C LEU A 291 -15.86 6.24 12.54
N LEU A 292 -16.59 5.13 12.37
CA LEU A 292 -17.96 5.13 11.83
C LEU A 292 -18.98 5.69 12.83
N HIS A 293 -18.59 5.82 14.10
CA HIS A 293 -19.42 6.46 15.10
C HIS A 293 -18.93 7.90 15.32
N THR A 294 -19.61 8.86 14.70
CA THR A 294 -19.36 10.28 14.97
C THR A 294 -19.48 10.58 16.47
N SER A 295 -18.62 11.47 16.96
CA SER A 295 -18.68 11.95 18.36
C SER A 295 -20.07 12.54 18.67
N GLU A 296 -20.46 12.55 19.94
CA GLU A 296 -21.78 12.99 20.45
C GLU A 296 -22.29 14.35 19.91
N ARG A 297 -21.41 15.18 19.34
CA ARG A 297 -21.73 16.52 18.82
C ARG A 297 -21.97 16.60 17.31
N THR A 298 -21.84 15.49 16.59
CA THR A 298 -22.07 15.44 15.14
C THR A 298 -23.04 14.31 14.79
N PRO A 299 -24.15 14.59 14.09
CA PRO A 299 -25.09 13.55 13.69
C PRO A 299 -24.37 12.49 12.85
N ARG A 300 -24.67 11.21 13.11
CA ARG A 300 -24.15 10.10 12.29
C ARG A 300 -24.53 10.34 10.84
N ARG A 301 -23.56 10.18 9.93
CA ARG A 301 -23.84 10.25 8.49
C ARG A 301 -24.69 9.03 8.11
N ALA A 302 -25.69 9.20 7.25
CA ALA A 302 -26.54 8.09 6.79
C ALA A 302 -25.70 6.92 6.22
N ASN A 303 -24.62 7.23 5.50
CA ASN A 303 -23.70 6.23 4.95
C ASN A 303 -23.02 5.37 6.04
N HIS A 304 -22.71 5.93 7.21
CA HIS A 304 -22.07 5.17 8.30
C HIS A 304 -23.04 4.16 8.93
N ILE A 305 -24.33 4.49 8.99
CA ILE A 305 -25.36 3.57 9.46
C ILE A 305 -25.45 2.38 8.51
N LEU A 306 -25.50 2.64 7.19
CA LEU A 306 -25.53 1.58 6.18
C LEU A 306 -24.30 0.66 6.24
N VAL A 307 -23.10 1.23 6.48
CA VAL A 307 -21.88 0.42 6.66
C VAL A 307 -21.98 -0.43 7.92
N LEU A 308 -22.40 0.12 9.06
CA LEU A 308 -22.52 -0.64 10.32
C LEU A 308 -23.58 -1.74 10.22
N GLU A 309 -24.73 -1.47 9.62
CA GLU A 309 -25.77 -2.47 9.35
C GLU A 309 -25.24 -3.58 8.45
N PHE A 310 -24.55 -3.21 7.36
CA PHE A 310 -23.91 -4.17 6.47
C PHE A 310 -22.88 -5.05 7.22
N LEU A 311 -21.99 -4.47 8.02
CA LEU A 311 -21.01 -5.22 8.81
C LEU A 311 -21.68 -6.19 9.79
N ASP A 312 -22.77 -5.79 10.42
CA ASP A 312 -23.53 -6.69 11.31
C ASP A 312 -24.15 -7.86 10.53
N THR A 313 -24.60 -7.64 9.29
CA THR A 313 -25.14 -8.72 8.44
C THR A 313 -24.11 -9.75 7.97
N LEU A 314 -22.80 -9.46 8.09
CA LEU A 314 -21.72 -10.39 7.76
C LEU A 314 -21.50 -11.45 8.84
N ARG A 315 -22.02 -11.23 10.05
CA ARG A 315 -21.84 -12.15 11.17
C ARG A 315 -22.35 -13.54 10.84
N GLY A 316 -21.54 -14.54 11.15
CA GLY A 316 -21.83 -15.95 10.85
C GLY A 316 -21.56 -16.38 9.40
N LEU A 317 -21.20 -15.45 8.49
CA LEU A 317 -20.78 -15.80 7.12
C LEU A 317 -19.28 -16.09 7.03
N ALA A 318 -18.50 -15.42 7.88
CA ALA A 318 -17.05 -15.55 7.96
C ALA A 318 -16.60 -15.16 9.38
N PRO A 319 -15.41 -15.60 9.83
CA PRO A 319 -14.78 -15.05 11.02
C PRO A 319 -14.43 -13.58 10.80
N ILE A 320 -14.81 -12.74 11.76
CA ILE A 320 -14.68 -11.29 11.66
C ILE A 320 -13.93 -10.75 12.87
N LEU A 321 -12.96 -9.88 12.63
CA LEU A 321 -12.26 -9.13 13.66
C LEU A 321 -12.56 -7.64 13.51
N PHE A 322 -13.35 -7.09 14.44
CA PHE A 322 -13.58 -5.66 14.56
C PHE A 322 -12.57 -5.04 15.52
N ILE A 323 -11.80 -4.07 15.06
CA ILE A 323 -10.78 -3.40 15.84
C ILE A 323 -11.19 -1.93 16.03
N GLY A 324 -11.20 -1.48 17.29
CA GLY A 324 -11.57 -0.11 17.59
C GLY A 324 -11.33 0.27 19.04
N GLN A 325 -11.55 1.53 19.41
CA GLN A 325 -11.37 1.95 20.80
C GLN A 325 -12.43 1.38 21.75
N ARG A 326 -13.63 1.15 21.22
CA ARG A 326 -14.79 0.62 21.92
C ARG A 326 -15.53 -0.37 21.02
N PRO A 327 -16.21 -1.38 21.59
CA PRO A 327 -17.11 -2.24 20.82
C PRO A 327 -18.28 -1.39 20.31
N LEU A 328 -18.60 -1.52 19.01
CA LEU A 328 -19.72 -0.82 18.37
C LEU A 328 -20.82 -1.75 17.86
N LEU A 329 -20.47 -3.00 17.60
CA LEU A 329 -21.34 -4.03 17.05
C LEU A 329 -21.42 -5.17 18.06
N ASP A 330 -22.53 -5.89 18.04
CA ASP A 330 -22.67 -7.11 18.79
C ASP A 330 -21.69 -8.15 18.24
N THR A 331 -21.00 -8.84 19.15
CA THR A 331 -19.93 -9.78 18.83
C THR A 331 -20.02 -10.99 19.75
N ASP A 332 -19.55 -12.13 19.25
CA ASP A 332 -19.58 -13.39 20.00
C ASP A 332 -18.53 -13.40 21.11
N PHE A 333 -17.45 -12.65 20.93
CA PHE A 333 -16.40 -12.46 21.91
C PHE A 333 -15.86 -11.02 21.91
N GLN A 334 -15.59 -10.49 23.10
CA GLN A 334 -15.00 -9.16 23.27
C GLN A 334 -13.69 -9.25 24.05
N LEU A 335 -12.61 -8.78 23.43
CA LEU A 335 -11.29 -8.71 24.03
C LEU A 335 -10.87 -7.25 24.23
N SER A 336 -10.85 -6.80 25.49
CA SER A 336 -10.34 -5.47 25.84
C SER A 336 -8.86 -5.56 26.22
N LEU A 337 -7.99 -4.95 25.41
CA LEU A 337 -6.56 -4.90 25.70
C LEU A 337 -6.24 -3.96 26.87
N LYS A 338 -5.46 -4.48 27.82
CA LYS A 338 -4.88 -3.75 28.94
C LYS A 338 -3.44 -3.33 28.64
N GLY A 339 -2.89 -2.44 29.47
CA GLY A 339 -1.47 -2.10 29.44
C GLY A 339 -0.57 -3.31 29.70
N LEU A 340 0.65 -3.24 29.19
CA LEU A 340 1.70 -4.22 29.41
C LEU A 340 2.02 -4.41 30.89
N GLY A 341 2.30 -5.66 31.25
CA GLY A 341 2.82 -6.01 32.57
C GLY A 341 4.29 -5.62 32.73
N GLU A 342 4.81 -5.73 33.95
CA GLU A 342 6.22 -5.38 34.22
C GLU A 342 7.20 -6.30 33.50
N MET A 343 6.87 -7.59 33.37
CA MET A 343 7.68 -8.53 32.60
C MET A 343 7.75 -8.14 31.12
N ASP A 344 6.61 -7.77 30.52
CA ASP A 344 6.54 -7.38 29.11
C ASP A 344 7.28 -6.06 28.87
N ILE A 345 7.19 -5.12 29.80
CA ILE A 345 7.95 -3.86 29.76
C ILE A 345 9.45 -4.15 29.78
N ARG A 346 9.92 -5.07 30.64
CA ARG A 346 11.34 -5.47 30.66
C ARG A 346 11.77 -6.08 29.33
N GLN A 347 10.96 -6.96 28.76
CA GLN A 347 11.25 -7.56 27.46
C GLN A 347 11.36 -6.49 26.38
N MET A 348 10.45 -5.51 26.39
CA MET A 348 10.46 -4.39 25.45
C MET A 348 11.70 -3.49 25.60
N LEU A 349 12.12 -3.20 26.84
CA LEU A 349 13.34 -2.46 27.14
C LEU A 349 14.59 -3.24 26.72
N ALA A 350 14.66 -4.54 27.04
CA ALA A 350 15.76 -5.41 26.66
C ALA A 350 15.90 -5.51 25.12
N ALA A 351 14.77 -5.64 24.40
CA ALA A 351 14.75 -5.61 22.94
C ALA A 351 15.19 -4.26 22.35
N ALA A 352 15.18 -3.19 23.14
CA ALA A 352 15.74 -1.88 22.81
C ALA A 352 17.21 -1.70 23.18
N GLY A 353 17.88 -2.75 23.70
CA GLY A 353 19.26 -2.69 24.18
C GLY A 353 19.39 -2.15 25.62
N MET A 354 18.27 -1.91 26.31
CA MET A 354 18.25 -1.45 27.70
C MET A 354 18.15 -2.64 28.67
N THR A 355 19.16 -3.52 28.66
CA THR A 355 19.15 -4.79 29.40
C THR A 355 19.34 -4.66 30.91
N SER A 356 19.80 -3.51 31.40
CA SER A 356 20.04 -3.22 32.82
C SER A 356 18.92 -2.40 33.46
N ALA A 357 17.69 -2.54 32.99
CA ALA A 357 16.56 -1.80 33.57
C ALA A 357 16.16 -2.39 34.93
N ASP A 358 16.50 -1.67 36.00
CA ASP A 358 16.18 -2.05 37.37
C ASP A 358 14.67 -1.98 37.67
N ASP A 359 14.23 -2.73 38.69
CA ASP A 359 12.85 -2.82 39.14
C ASP A 359 12.18 -1.45 39.38
N PRO A 360 12.84 -0.46 40.01
CA PRO A 360 12.24 0.86 40.23
C PRO A 360 11.91 1.60 38.92
N LEU A 361 12.78 1.48 37.91
CA LEU A 361 12.59 2.12 36.61
C LEU A 361 11.39 1.50 35.89
N VAL A 362 11.30 0.17 35.86
CA VAL A 362 10.17 -0.55 35.23
C VAL A 362 8.85 -0.18 35.89
N ALA A 363 8.81 -0.15 37.24
CA ALA A 363 7.62 0.25 37.99
C ALA A 363 7.24 1.71 37.72
N ALA A 364 8.21 2.60 37.60
CA ALA A 364 7.98 4.01 37.32
C ALA A 364 7.48 4.23 35.88
N LEU A 365 8.06 3.56 34.89
CA LEU A 365 7.60 3.58 33.50
C LEU A 365 6.19 3.01 33.36
N ARG A 366 5.88 1.91 34.05
CA ARG A 366 4.53 1.34 34.09
C ARG A 366 3.53 2.34 34.68
N ARG A 367 3.88 2.99 35.78
CA ARG A 367 3.04 4.02 36.42
C ARG A 367 2.81 5.23 35.52
N ALA A 368 3.85 5.70 34.82
CA ALA A 368 3.78 6.87 33.94
C ALA A 368 2.99 6.59 32.65
N SER A 369 3.18 5.40 32.05
CA SER A 369 2.56 5.02 30.77
C SER A 369 1.22 4.28 30.91
N GLY A 370 0.90 3.79 32.11
CA GLY A 370 -0.16 2.80 32.30
C GLY A 370 0.11 1.47 31.58
N GLY A 371 1.37 1.20 31.20
CA GLY A 371 1.75 0.07 30.36
C GLY A 371 1.41 0.23 28.88
N ASN A 372 1.10 1.45 28.40
CA ASN A 372 0.79 1.67 26.99
C ASN A 372 2.06 1.49 26.12
N PRO A 373 2.11 0.48 25.21
CA PRO A 373 3.29 0.20 24.39
C PRO A 373 3.79 1.43 23.63
N ARG A 374 2.90 2.21 23.03
CA ARG A 374 3.26 3.39 22.24
C ARG A 374 3.86 4.52 23.08
N LEU A 375 3.45 4.66 24.34
CA LEU A 375 4.10 5.58 25.27
C LEU A 375 5.48 5.06 25.69
N LEU A 376 5.60 3.74 25.90
CA LEU A 376 6.87 3.11 26.23
C LEU A 376 7.89 3.23 25.09
N GLU A 377 7.48 3.09 23.82
CA GLU A 377 8.35 3.35 22.66
C GLU A 377 8.86 4.79 22.65
N LEU A 378 8.00 5.76 22.98
CA LEU A 378 8.42 7.15 23.10
C LEU A 378 9.44 7.35 24.23
N PHE A 379 9.24 6.72 25.38
CA PHE A 379 10.22 6.73 26.48
C PHE A 379 11.56 6.12 26.06
N ILE A 380 11.53 4.99 25.36
CA ILE A 380 12.72 4.33 24.81
C ILE A 380 13.44 5.27 23.84
N ALA A 381 12.71 5.87 22.89
CA ALA A 381 13.29 6.79 21.93
C ALA A 381 13.94 8.01 22.62
N LEU A 382 13.30 8.55 23.66
CA LEU A 382 13.85 9.63 24.47
C LEU A 382 15.15 9.24 25.18
N GLN A 383 15.19 8.05 25.77
CA GLN A 383 16.40 7.50 26.40
C GLN A 383 17.54 7.34 25.40
N LEU A 384 17.26 6.80 24.21
CA LEU A 384 18.25 6.66 23.14
C LEU A 384 18.78 8.01 22.62
N THR A 385 18.05 9.11 22.83
CA THR A 385 18.53 10.48 22.55
C THR A 385 19.24 11.14 23.74
N GLY A 386 19.52 10.39 24.81
CA GLY A 386 20.29 10.79 25.98
C GLY A 386 19.52 11.63 27.01
N VAL A 387 18.19 11.56 27.05
CA VAL A 387 17.40 12.28 28.07
C VAL A 387 17.56 11.57 29.41
N PRO A 388 17.98 12.25 30.49
CA PRO A 388 18.16 11.59 31.79
C PRO A 388 16.85 10.95 32.28
N GLU A 389 16.97 9.79 32.91
CA GLU A 389 15.84 9.00 33.44
C GLU A 389 14.95 9.80 34.38
N ASP A 390 15.55 10.55 35.32
CA ASP A 390 14.82 11.33 36.32
C ASP A 390 13.85 12.33 35.68
N ALA A 391 14.28 12.98 34.58
CA ALA A 391 13.46 13.94 33.86
C ALA A 391 12.26 13.27 33.19
N LEU A 392 12.36 11.99 32.79
CA LEU A 392 11.26 11.25 32.17
C LEU A 392 10.21 10.81 33.20
N LEU A 393 10.65 10.43 34.40
CA LEU A 393 9.79 9.88 35.45
C LEU A 393 8.94 10.94 36.17
N GLU A 394 9.34 12.21 36.14
CA GLU A 394 8.53 13.33 36.64
C GLU A 394 7.24 13.54 35.83
N SER A 395 7.19 13.03 34.60
CA SER A 395 6.07 13.23 33.69
C SER A 395 5.03 12.11 33.86
N ARG A 396 3.84 12.44 34.36
CA ARG A 396 2.78 11.47 34.68
C ARG A 396 1.68 11.41 33.60
N GLY A 397 1.37 10.20 33.11
CA GLY A 397 0.19 9.92 32.29
C GLY A 397 0.25 10.48 30.87
N GLN A 398 -0.89 10.44 30.14
CA GLN A 398 -0.98 10.97 28.78
C GLN A 398 -0.73 12.50 28.70
N ALA A 399 -0.94 13.24 29.80
CA ALA A 399 -0.62 14.66 29.89
C ALA A 399 0.90 14.96 29.78
N ALA A 400 1.76 13.95 29.98
CA ALA A 400 3.21 14.04 29.82
C ALA A 400 3.66 14.12 28.36
N LEU A 401 2.82 13.75 27.40
CA LEU A 401 3.21 13.56 26.00
C LEU A 401 3.81 14.82 25.35
N LYS A 402 3.16 15.97 25.54
CA LYS A 402 3.63 17.25 24.96
C LYS A 402 4.98 17.70 25.52
N PRO A 403 5.19 17.77 26.86
CA PRO A 403 6.49 18.08 27.43
C PRO A 403 7.61 17.14 26.98
N LEU A 404 7.33 15.83 26.96
CA LEU A 404 8.29 14.81 26.51
C LEU A 404 8.63 15.00 25.03
N PHE A 405 7.62 15.20 24.19
CA PHE A 405 7.81 15.50 22.77
C PHE A 405 8.64 16.78 22.56
N HIS A 406 8.38 17.88 23.27
CA HIS A 406 9.19 19.10 23.09
C HIS A 406 10.65 18.90 23.48
N ARG A 407 10.95 18.05 24.47
CA ARG A 407 12.33 17.69 24.83
C ARG A 407 13.00 16.87 23.72
N LEU A 408 12.30 15.87 23.19
CA LEU A 408 12.76 15.11 22.02
C LEU A 408 13.04 16.06 20.86
N TRP A 409 12.04 16.87 20.49
CA TRP A 409 12.08 17.78 19.35
C TRP A 409 13.22 18.78 19.43
N LYS A 410 13.55 19.31 20.62
CA LYS A 410 14.69 20.22 20.82
C LYS A 410 16.06 19.57 20.59
N ARG A 411 16.17 18.25 20.76
CA ARG A 411 17.43 17.50 20.58
C ARG A 411 17.64 17.01 19.16
N LEU A 412 16.57 16.96 18.37
CA LEU A 412 16.66 16.63 16.97
C LEU A 412 17.30 17.78 16.20
N ASP A 413 18.22 17.45 15.30
CA ASP A 413 18.82 18.45 14.44
C ASP A 413 17.80 19.01 13.42
N THR A 414 18.24 19.98 12.61
CA THR A 414 17.34 20.61 11.63
C THR A 414 16.90 19.64 10.52
N ARG A 415 17.75 18.68 10.12
CA ARG A 415 17.45 17.71 9.06
C ARG A 415 16.48 16.65 9.57
N GLU A 416 16.69 16.13 10.78
CA GLU A 416 15.82 15.20 11.47
C GLU A 416 14.41 15.78 11.63
N ARG A 417 14.31 17.02 12.12
CA ARG A 417 13.03 17.72 12.25
C ARG A 417 12.33 17.96 10.91
N ALA A 418 13.10 18.31 9.87
CA ALA A 418 12.54 18.52 8.54
C ALA A 418 11.97 17.21 7.96
N LEU A 419 12.72 16.10 8.06
CA LEU A 419 12.27 14.80 7.57
C LEU A 419 11.07 14.28 8.36
N LEU A 420 11.10 14.38 9.69
CA LEU A 420 9.94 14.02 10.52
C LEU A 420 8.72 14.91 10.24
N GLY A 421 8.91 16.21 10.00
CA GLY A 421 7.86 17.12 9.57
C GLY A 421 7.23 16.67 8.25
N TYR A 422 8.05 16.32 7.26
CA TYR A 422 7.58 15.79 5.99
C TYR A 422 6.84 14.47 6.13
N MET A 423 7.40 13.52 6.87
CA MET A 423 6.75 12.23 7.10
C MET A 423 5.44 12.38 7.90
N ALA A 424 5.33 13.40 8.77
CA ALA A 424 4.15 13.60 9.60
C ALA A 424 2.89 13.99 8.83
N VAL A 425 2.99 14.52 7.60
CA VAL A 425 1.80 14.84 6.80
C VAL A 425 1.10 13.61 6.22
N PHE A 426 1.82 12.48 6.08
CA PHE A 426 1.29 11.25 5.47
C PHE A 426 0.39 10.48 6.44
N ARG A 427 -0.86 10.21 6.07
CA ARG A 427 -1.77 9.38 6.89
C ARG A 427 -1.31 7.92 7.03
N ASN A 428 -0.68 7.39 5.98
CA ASN A 428 -0.11 6.05 5.90
C ASN A 428 1.41 6.11 5.84
N ALA A 429 2.08 4.95 5.82
CA ALA A 429 3.52 4.87 5.64
C ALA A 429 3.99 5.74 4.45
N CYS A 430 4.93 6.64 4.71
CA CYS A 430 5.60 7.50 3.74
C CYS A 430 6.44 6.64 2.79
N PRO A 431 6.28 6.73 1.47
CA PRO A 431 7.10 5.95 0.54
C PRO A 431 8.57 6.39 0.60
N VAL A 432 9.46 5.61 1.23
CA VAL A 432 10.85 6.06 1.44
C VAL A 432 11.68 6.04 0.16
N ALA A 433 11.26 5.27 -0.84
CA ALA A 433 11.87 5.24 -2.17
C ALA A 433 11.85 6.62 -2.87
N GLY A 434 10.94 7.52 -2.46
CA GLY A 434 10.86 8.89 -2.97
C GLY A 434 11.70 9.92 -2.22
N LEU A 435 12.45 9.50 -1.19
CA LEU A 435 13.31 10.39 -0.42
C LEU A 435 14.65 10.62 -1.12
N LEU A 436 15.18 11.84 -0.96
CA LEU A 436 16.52 12.20 -1.44
C LEU A 436 17.60 11.41 -0.67
N GLU A 437 18.77 11.22 -1.27
CA GLU A 437 19.90 10.48 -0.65
C GLU A 437 20.25 11.00 0.76
N ARG A 438 20.32 12.32 0.95
CA ARG A 438 20.55 12.95 2.26
C ARG A 438 19.42 12.69 3.27
N GLU A 439 18.20 12.54 2.80
CA GLU A 439 17.05 12.18 3.64
C GLU A 439 17.12 10.69 4.01
N GLN A 440 17.66 9.82 3.15
CA GLN A 440 17.89 8.41 3.48
C GLN A 440 18.96 8.23 4.56
N GLU A 441 20.05 9.02 4.54
CA GLU A 441 21.02 9.03 5.64
C GLU A 441 20.35 9.43 6.97
N THR A 442 19.52 10.48 6.93
CA THR A 442 18.77 10.96 8.10
C THR A 442 17.76 9.92 8.59
N LEU A 443 17.12 9.20 7.67
CA LEU A 443 16.17 8.12 7.95
C LEU A 443 16.84 6.99 8.75
N ILE A 444 18.08 6.61 8.41
CA ILE A 444 18.84 5.58 9.15
C ILE A 444 19.06 6.02 10.61
N VAL A 445 19.43 7.29 10.84
CA VAL A 445 19.60 7.84 12.19
C VAL A 445 18.29 7.83 12.97
N LEU A 446 17.18 8.25 12.34
CA LEU A 446 15.86 8.23 12.95
C LEU A 446 15.37 6.81 13.25
N GLN A 447 15.72 5.82 12.41
CA GLN A 447 15.43 4.41 12.63
C GLN A 447 16.22 3.84 13.81
N GLN A 448 17.52 4.15 13.92
CA GLN A 448 18.35 3.77 15.07
C GLN A 448 17.78 4.34 16.38
N ARG A 449 17.22 5.56 16.33
CA ARG A 449 16.52 6.21 17.45
C ARG A 449 15.09 5.72 17.66
N ARG A 450 14.59 4.78 16.85
CA ARG A 450 13.22 4.25 16.88
C ARG A 450 12.13 5.31 16.75
N LEU A 451 12.43 6.41 16.06
CA LEU A 451 11.45 7.44 15.73
C LEU A 451 10.73 7.15 14.42
N VAL A 452 11.34 6.32 13.57
CA VAL A 452 10.79 5.85 12.30
C VAL A 452 10.89 4.33 12.21
N HIS A 453 9.82 3.70 11.74
CA HIS A 453 9.75 2.28 11.42
C HIS A 453 9.59 2.09 9.91
N LEU A 454 10.36 1.17 9.35
CA LEU A 454 10.24 0.75 7.95
C LEU A 454 9.43 -0.55 7.88
N ASP A 455 8.44 -0.59 7.00
CA ASP A 455 7.69 -1.81 6.69
C ASP A 455 8.40 -2.68 5.64
N GLU A 456 7.88 -3.89 5.38
CA GLU A 456 8.41 -4.83 4.39
C GLU A 456 8.41 -4.28 2.94
N ALA A 457 7.57 -3.27 2.67
CA ALA A 457 7.47 -2.59 1.39
C ALA A 457 8.30 -1.29 1.32
N GLN A 458 9.19 -1.05 2.29
CA GLN A 458 10.00 0.17 2.42
C GLN A 458 9.12 1.43 2.59
N GLY A 459 7.96 1.31 3.22
CA GLY A 459 7.18 2.42 3.74
C GLY A 459 7.70 2.84 5.11
N GLY A 460 7.98 4.13 5.29
CA GLY A 460 8.46 4.71 6.54
C GLY A 460 7.31 5.33 7.32
N SER A 461 7.10 4.93 8.57
CA SER A 461 6.08 5.50 9.45
C SER A 461 6.71 6.06 10.71
N ILE A 462 6.19 7.19 11.19
CA ILE A 462 6.50 7.72 12.52
C ILE A 462 5.52 7.09 13.49
N LEU A 463 5.94 6.90 14.75
CA LEU A 463 5.02 6.64 15.86
C LEU A 463 3.82 7.61 15.78
N PRO A 464 2.57 7.14 15.64
CA PRO A 464 1.50 8.05 15.23
C PRO A 464 1.19 9.16 16.27
N VAL A 465 1.68 9.02 17.51
CA VAL A 465 1.50 10.03 18.57
C VAL A 465 2.49 11.16 18.34
N VAL A 466 3.73 10.82 18.03
CA VAL A 466 4.77 11.77 17.64
C VAL A 466 4.36 12.45 16.35
N GLN A 467 3.86 11.71 15.37
CA GLN A 467 3.28 12.28 14.15
C GLN A 467 2.21 13.34 14.44
N SER A 468 1.22 13.02 15.28
CA SER A 468 0.13 13.95 15.59
C SER A 468 0.64 15.23 16.28
N LEU A 469 1.66 15.10 17.14
CA LEU A 469 2.30 16.21 17.82
C LEU A 469 3.14 17.07 16.86
N ILE A 470 3.95 16.44 16.01
CA ILE A 470 4.70 17.14 14.96
C ILE A 470 3.74 17.91 14.06
N TYR A 471 2.71 17.24 13.55
CA TYR A 471 1.74 17.85 12.65
C TYR A 471 1.02 19.04 13.30
N ALA A 472 0.68 18.95 14.59
CA ALA A 472 0.06 20.05 15.33
C ALA A 472 0.98 21.28 15.44
N GLU A 473 2.29 21.07 15.58
CA GLU A 473 3.29 22.13 15.76
C GLU A 473 3.78 22.76 14.43
N LEU A 474 3.52 22.12 13.29
CA LEU A 474 3.92 22.67 11.98
C LEU A 474 3.13 23.97 11.67
N PRO A 475 3.79 25.07 11.28
CA PRO A 475 3.10 26.27 10.81
C PRO A 475 2.23 25.99 9.57
N PRO A 476 1.08 26.66 9.38
CA PRO A 476 0.17 26.41 8.24
C PRO A 476 0.86 26.44 6.87
N ALA A 477 1.71 27.45 6.62
CA ALA A 477 2.46 27.56 5.35
C ALA A 477 3.43 26.40 5.11
N VAL A 478 4.02 25.87 6.19
CA VAL A 478 4.90 24.68 6.13
C VAL A 478 4.05 23.44 5.84
N LYS A 479 2.89 23.28 6.48
CA LYS A 479 1.97 22.17 6.19
C LYS A 479 1.57 22.16 4.72
N GLU A 480 1.16 23.29 4.17
CA GLU A 480 0.78 23.42 2.76
C GLU A 480 1.91 22.99 1.81
N THR A 481 3.14 23.44 2.09
CA THR A 481 4.33 23.06 1.31
C THR A 481 4.59 21.55 1.37
N LEU A 482 4.51 20.96 2.57
CA LEU A 482 4.75 19.53 2.79
C LEU A 482 3.63 18.66 2.19
N HIS A 483 2.37 19.11 2.29
CA HIS A 483 1.22 18.48 1.65
C HIS A 483 1.36 18.52 0.12
N SER A 484 1.71 19.65 -0.48
CA SER A 484 1.97 19.74 -1.92
C SER A 484 3.10 18.79 -2.35
N ARG A 485 4.18 18.70 -1.56
CA ARG A 485 5.27 17.74 -1.81
C ARG A 485 4.78 16.29 -1.71
N ALA A 486 3.99 15.96 -0.69
CA ALA A 486 3.42 14.62 -0.49
C ALA A 486 2.44 14.26 -1.61
N ALA A 487 1.58 15.18 -2.05
CA ALA A 487 0.68 15.03 -3.19
C ALA A 487 1.46 14.71 -4.47
N ARG A 488 2.52 15.46 -4.77
CA ARG A 488 3.39 15.20 -5.93
C ARG A 488 4.06 13.84 -5.85
N LEU A 489 4.57 13.45 -4.67
CA LEU A 489 5.17 12.14 -4.48
C LEU A 489 4.13 11.02 -4.70
N ARG A 490 2.97 11.11 -4.05
CA ARG A 490 1.88 10.13 -4.20
C ARG A 490 1.37 10.07 -5.63
N TYR A 491 1.23 11.22 -6.30
CA TYR A 491 0.85 11.30 -7.70
C TYR A 491 1.89 10.66 -8.62
N ALA A 492 3.19 10.92 -8.40
CA ALA A 492 4.27 10.28 -9.15
C ALA A 492 4.32 8.77 -8.93
N LEU A 493 3.88 8.30 -7.76
CA LEU A 493 3.68 6.89 -7.43
C LEU A 493 2.31 6.37 -7.86
N ALA A 494 1.50 7.15 -8.60
CA ALA A 494 0.16 6.80 -9.06
C ALA A 494 -0.82 6.35 -7.95
N ASP A 495 -0.59 6.82 -6.72
CA ASP A 495 -1.50 6.69 -5.57
C ASP A 495 -2.46 7.90 -5.57
N TYR A 496 -3.32 7.96 -6.59
CA TYR A 496 -4.15 9.15 -6.88
C TYR A 496 -5.10 9.51 -5.74
N THR A 497 -5.61 8.51 -5.03
CA THR A 497 -6.49 8.73 -3.87
C THR A 497 -5.73 9.37 -2.71
N ALA A 498 -4.54 8.86 -2.36
CA ALA A 498 -3.71 9.51 -1.35
C ALA A 498 -3.17 10.86 -1.83
N ALA A 499 -2.88 11.01 -3.12
CA ALA A 499 -2.43 12.27 -3.70
C ALA A 499 -3.53 13.34 -3.63
N ALA A 500 -4.78 13.00 -3.92
CA ALA A 500 -5.92 13.93 -3.86
C ALA A 500 -6.28 14.34 -2.44
N TYR A 501 -5.97 13.50 -1.44
CA TYR A 501 -6.08 13.88 -0.03
C TYR A 501 -5.10 14.99 0.35
N HIS A 502 -3.88 14.96 -0.21
CA HIS A 502 -2.82 15.90 0.11
C HIS A 502 -2.97 17.21 -0.66
#